data_AF-A0A2N0VI14-F1
#
_entry.id   AF-A0A2N0VI14-F1
#
_cell.length_a   1.000
_cell.length_b   1.000
_cell.length_c   1.000
_cell.angle_alpha   90.00
_cell.angle_beta   90.00
_cell.angle_gamma   90.00
#
_symmetry.space_group_name_H-M   'P 1'
#
loop_
_entity.id
_entity.type
_entity.pdbx_description
1 polymer ?
#
loop_
_entity_poly.entity_id
_entity_poly.type
_entity_poly.pdbx_seq_one_letter_code
_entity_poly.pdbx_strand_id
1 'polypeptide(L)'
;MKEKLTLSIDKETKKRAKRHAKAMGKSISEIVEEYFNEISSSEEWSPPEGSVVEKLAGSLPIDDNRSYKEILAEELQKKYTVDEDSD
;
A
#
# COMPACT_ATOMS: atom_id res chain seq x y z
N MET A 1 10.49 10.11 -5.86
CA MET A 1 11.30 11.26 -5.42
C MET A 1 12.03 10.87 -4.14
N LYS A 2 13.27 11.31 -3.89
CA LYS A 2 14.01 10.97 -2.65
C LYS A 2 14.15 12.21 -1.77
N GLU A 3 13.77 12.08 -0.50
CA GLU A 3 13.89 13.14 0.51
C GLU A 3 14.99 12.80 1.53
N LYS A 4 15.45 13.81 2.27
CA LYS A 4 16.54 13.66 3.26
C LYS A 4 15.96 13.66 4.67
N LEU A 5 16.20 12.58 5.41
CA LEU A 5 15.92 12.47 6.84
C LEU A 5 17.24 12.48 7.63
N THR A 6 17.36 13.34 8.63
CA THR A 6 18.54 13.41 9.51
C THR A 6 18.18 12.90 10.89
N LEU A 7 18.87 11.85 11.34
CA LEU A 7 18.63 11.20 12.64
C LEU A 7 19.80 11.44 13.59
N SER A 8 19.49 11.74 14.85
CA SER A 8 20.48 11.78 15.94
C SER A 8 20.45 10.46 16.69
N ILE A 9 21.60 9.78 16.78
CA ILE A 9 21.73 8.47 17.44
C ILE A 9 23.08 8.38 18.15
N ASP A 10 23.18 7.46 19.12
CA ASP A 10 24.41 7.21 19.85
C ASP A 10 25.60 6.86 18.95
N LYS A 11 26.78 7.33 19.35
CA LYS A 11 28.04 7.12 18.63
C LYS A 11 28.37 5.64 18.44
N GLU A 12 28.13 4.81 19.46
CA GLU A 12 28.37 3.36 19.38
C GLU A 12 27.35 2.66 18.47
N THR A 13 26.09 3.10 18.49
CA THR A 13 25.06 2.61 17.55
C THR A 13 25.43 2.95 16.11
N LYS A 14 25.90 4.17 15.84
CA LYS A 14 26.39 4.58 14.51
C LYS A 14 27.56 3.72 14.02
N LYS A 15 28.49 3.34 14.90
CA LYS A 15 29.61 2.44 14.55
C LYS A 15 29.12 1.04 14.19
N ARG A 16 28.24 0.47 15.02
CA ARG A 16 27.65 -0.86 14.78
C ARG A 16 26.88 -0.90 13.46
N ALA A 17 26.05 0.11 13.19
CA ALA A 17 25.32 0.24 11.94
C ALA A 17 26.26 0.29 10.71
N LYS A 18 27.33 1.10 10.76
CA LYS A 18 28.33 1.15 9.68
C LYS A 18 29.00 -0.20 9.43
N ARG A 19 29.36 -0.92 10.49
CA ARG A 19 30.00 -2.24 10.38
C ARG A 19 29.03 -3.25 9.75
N HIS A 20 27.79 -3.26 10.21
CA HIS A 20 26.74 -4.14 9.70
C HIS A 20 26.46 -3.87 8.22
N ALA A 21 26.26 -2.60 7.85
CA ALA A 21 26.02 -2.19 6.47
C ALA A 21 27.16 -2.61 5.53
N LYS A 22 28.41 -2.39 5.95
CA LYS A 22 29.59 -2.82 5.19
C LYS A 22 29.67 -4.34 5.03
N ALA A 23 29.32 -5.11 6.06
CA ALA A 23 29.31 -6.57 5.99
C ALA A 23 28.24 -7.10 5.02
N MET A 24 27.10 -6.43 4.92
CA MET A 24 26.02 -6.76 3.99
C MET A 24 26.22 -6.19 2.57
N GLY A 25 27.23 -5.34 2.36
CA GLY A 25 27.41 -4.63 1.08
C GLY A 25 26.35 -3.57 0.79
N LYS A 26 25.54 -3.18 1.78
CA LYS A 26 24.46 -2.19 1.65
C LYS A 26 24.86 -0.84 2.27
N SER A 27 24.17 0.22 1.86
CA SER A 27 24.28 1.50 2.55
C SER A 27 23.40 1.54 3.81
N ILE A 28 23.75 2.40 4.79
CA ILE A 28 22.88 2.58 5.97
C ILE A 28 21.50 3.09 5.55
N SER A 29 21.44 4.01 4.60
CA SER A 29 20.18 4.57 4.10
C SER A 29 19.29 3.49 3.50
N GLU A 30 19.86 2.55 2.76
CA GLU A 30 19.12 1.43 2.16
C GLU A 30 18.56 0.47 3.20
N ILE A 31 19.36 0.13 4.23
CA ILE A 31 18.88 -0.71 5.35
C ILE A 31 17.72 -0.03 6.09
N VAL A 32 17.83 1.27 6.33
CA VAL A 32 16.80 2.04 7.03
C VAL A 32 15.53 2.19 6.18
N GLU A 33 15.68 2.40 4.87
CA GLU A 33 14.56 2.46 3.92
C GLU A 33 13.83 1.12 3.86
N GLU A 34 14.54 0.00 3.78
CA GLU A 34 13.96 -1.35 3.81
C GLU A 34 13.22 -1.63 5.12
N TYR A 35 13.81 -1.27 6.27
CA TYR A 35 13.15 -1.41 7.57
C TYR A 35 11.89 -0.54 7.66
N PHE A 36 11.95 0.72 7.22
CA PHE A 36 10.77 1.59 7.22
C PHE A 36 9.67 1.04 6.33
N ASN A 37 10.01 0.52 5.15
CA ASN A 37 9.04 -0.14 4.29
C ASN A 37 8.45 -1.38 4.95
N GLU A 38 9.25 -2.22 5.63
CA GLU A 38 8.76 -3.42 6.30
C GLU A 38 7.73 -3.07 7.40
N ILE A 39 8.01 -2.05 8.22
CA ILE A 39 7.11 -1.66 9.31
C ILE A 39 5.93 -0.79 8.86
N SER A 40 6.04 -0.08 7.73
CA SER A 40 4.94 0.71 7.17
C SER A 40 4.08 -0.06 6.18
N SER A 41 4.55 -1.20 5.67
CA SER A 41 3.78 -2.06 4.76
C SER A 41 2.53 -2.66 5.41
N SER A 42 2.45 -2.66 6.75
CA SER A 42 1.23 -3.07 7.47
C SER A 42 0.22 -1.95 7.67
N GLU A 43 0.55 -0.70 7.31
CA GLU A 43 -0.47 0.34 7.14
C GLU A 43 -1.15 0.12 5.79
N GLU A 44 -1.88 -1.00 5.67
CA GLU A 44 -3.05 -0.96 4.80
C GLU A 44 -3.87 0.25 5.24
N TRP A 45 -4.12 1.15 4.30
CA TRP A 45 -4.91 2.33 4.59
C TRP A 45 -6.24 1.88 5.23
N SER A 46 -6.40 2.19 6.51
CA SER A 46 -7.67 2.01 7.21
C SER A 46 -8.42 3.35 7.16
N PRO A 47 -9.70 3.37 6.79
CA PRO A 47 -10.48 4.60 6.87
C PRO A 47 -10.49 5.12 8.32
N PRO A 48 -10.48 6.44 8.55
CA PRO A 48 -10.54 7.00 9.90
C PRO A 48 -11.77 6.48 10.66
N GLU A 49 -11.60 6.14 11.94
CA GLU A 49 -12.69 5.68 12.81
C GLU A 49 -13.88 6.67 12.80
N GLY A 50 -15.09 6.15 12.67
CA GLY A 50 -16.34 6.88 12.58
C GLY A 50 -16.66 7.52 11.23
N SER A 51 -15.75 7.44 10.25
CA SER A 51 -15.96 8.02 8.92
C SER A 51 -17.08 7.30 8.15
N VAL A 52 -17.72 8.01 7.22
CA VAL A 52 -18.68 7.39 6.28
C VAL A 52 -18.00 6.27 5.49
N VAL A 53 -16.71 6.44 5.20
CA VAL A 53 -15.91 5.49 4.45
C VAL A 53 -15.70 4.19 5.23
N GLU A 54 -15.44 4.26 6.53
CA GLU A 54 -15.36 3.08 7.41
C GLU A 54 -16.69 2.33 7.46
N LYS A 55 -17.81 3.04 7.57
CA LYS A 55 -19.15 2.43 7.60
C LYS A 55 -19.54 1.76 6.28
N LEU A 56 -18.98 2.23 5.17
CA LEU A 56 -19.23 1.68 3.83
C LEU A 56 -18.26 0.55 3.48
N ALA A 57 -17.07 0.51 4.09
CA ALA A 57 -16.11 -0.56 3.89
C ALA A 57 -16.72 -1.92 4.29
N GLY A 58 -16.74 -2.88 3.37
CA GLY A 58 -17.34 -4.20 3.59
C GLY A 58 -18.87 -4.27 3.45
N SER A 59 -19.56 -3.17 3.13
CA SER A 59 -21.02 -3.16 2.91
C SER A 59 -21.45 -3.71 1.54
N LEU A 60 -20.51 -3.80 0.59
CA LEU A 60 -20.75 -4.36 -0.72
C LEU A 60 -20.62 -5.90 -0.66
N PRO A 61 -21.66 -6.65 -1.04
CA PRO A 61 -21.56 -8.09 -1.19
C PRO A 61 -20.68 -8.38 -2.41
N ILE A 62 -19.45 -8.78 -2.15
CA ILE A 62 -18.54 -9.29 -3.19
C ILE A 62 -18.56 -10.81 -3.08
N ASP A 63 -18.82 -11.46 -4.20
CA ASP A 63 -18.63 -12.90 -4.32
C ASP A 63 -17.12 -13.16 -4.38
N ASP A 64 -16.57 -13.94 -3.45
CA ASP A 64 -15.14 -14.00 -3.08
C ASP A 64 -14.19 -14.30 -4.25
N ASN A 65 -14.72 -14.76 -5.38
CA ASN A 65 -13.93 -15.22 -6.52
C ASN A 65 -13.92 -14.28 -7.73
N ARG A 66 -14.53 -13.09 -7.66
CA ARG A 66 -14.51 -12.11 -8.77
C ARG A 66 -13.58 -10.94 -8.47
N SER A 67 -12.62 -10.72 -9.35
CA SER A 67 -11.75 -9.55 -9.30
C SER A 67 -12.52 -8.27 -9.65
N TYR A 68 -12.08 -7.14 -9.10
CA TYR A 68 -12.65 -5.81 -9.38
C TYR A 68 -12.75 -5.52 -10.90
N LYS A 69 -11.75 -5.96 -11.68
CA LYS A 69 -11.72 -5.76 -13.13
C LYS A 69 -12.84 -6.52 -13.85
N GLU A 70 -13.15 -7.73 -13.40
CA GLU A 70 -14.23 -8.55 -13.98
C GLU A 70 -15.59 -7.94 -13.70
N ILE A 71 -15.84 -7.51 -12.46
CA ILE A 71 -17.08 -6.81 -12.08
C ILE A 71 -17.24 -5.52 -12.90
N LEU A 72 -16.17 -4.72 -13.02
CA LEU A 72 -16.21 -3.48 -13.78
C LEU A 72 -16.50 -3.72 -15.26
N ALA A 73 -15.88 -4.73 -15.88
CA ALA A 73 -16.10 -5.07 -17.28
C ALA A 73 -17.54 -5.54 -17.53
N GLU A 74 -18.09 -6.38 -16.64
CA GLU A 74 -19.47 -6.88 -16.71
C GLU A 74 -20.49 -5.73 -16.63
N GLU A 75 -20.34 -4.84 -15.65
CA GLU A 75 -21.28 -3.72 -15.46
C GLU A 75 -21.19 -2.68 -16.60
N LEU A 76 -20.00 -2.47 -17.16
CA LEU A 76 -19.84 -1.65 -18.36
C LEU A 76 -20.55 -2.27 -19.56
N GLN A 77 -20.41 -3.59 -19.78
CA GLN A 77 -21.14 -4.27 -20.84
C GLN A 77 -22.65 -4.09 -20.65
N LYS A 78 -23.20 -4.42 -19.48
CA LYS A 78 -24.63 -4.23 -19.16
C LYS A 78 -25.12 -2.81 -19.42
N LYS A 79 -24.31 -1.80 -19.09
CA LYS A 79 -24.71 -0.40 -19.26
C LYS A 79 -24.77 0.04 -20.73
N TYR A 80 -23.92 -0.52 -21.60
CA TYR A 80 -23.77 -0.07 -22.98
C TYR A 80 -24.36 -1.02 -24.03
N THR A 81 -24.84 -2.21 -23.66
CA THR A 81 -25.42 -3.19 -24.60
C THR A 81 -26.96 -3.25 -24.61
N VAL A 82 -27.68 -2.34 -23.95
CA VAL A 82 -29.16 -2.40 -23.84
C VAL A 82 -29.89 -1.44 -24.81
N ASP A 83 -29.16 -0.68 -25.63
CA ASP A 83 -29.76 0.33 -26.53
C ASP A 83 -29.88 -0.09 -28.02
N GLU A 84 -29.75 -1.37 -28.38
CA GLU A 84 -29.86 -1.80 -29.81
C GLU A 84 -31.16 -2.52 -30.20
N ASP A 85 -32.12 -2.78 -29.30
CA ASP A 85 -33.39 -3.44 -29.64
C ASP A 85 -34.62 -2.56 -29.28
N SER A 86 -34.66 -1.34 -29.81
CA SER A 86 -35.90 -0.54 -29.84
C SER A 86 -36.11 0.03 -31.24
N ASP A 87 -36.53 -0.86 -32.15
CA ASP A 87 -37.20 -0.55 -33.42
C ASP A 87 -38.64 -1.10 -33.35
#